data_AF-A0A9N9NYL4-F1
#
_entry.id   AF-A0A9N9NYL4-F1
#
_cell.length_a   1.000
_cell.length_b   1.000
_cell.length_c   1.000
_cell.angle_alpha   90.00
_cell.angle_beta   90.00
_cell.angle_gamma   90.00
#
_symmetry.space_group_name_H-M   'P 1'
#
loop_
_entity.id
_entity.type
_entity.pdbx_description
1 polymer ?
#
loop_
_entity_poly.entity_id
_entity_poly.type
_entity_poly.pdbx_seq_one_letter_code
_entity_poly.pdbx_strand_id
1 'polypeptide(L)' 'MIHRISNWHEWTWPDEGAEAGYILARSLPELGPWKKFAPAHITKVTKEHIFKKPNPTISEHTQPTKSWTIPAPVLLNS' A
#
# COMPACT_ATOMS: atom_id res chain seq x y z
N MET A 1 -5.94 -7.28 17.09
CA MET A 1 -5.73 -5.95 16.49
C MET A 1 -4.57 -6.08 15.49
N ILE A 2 -4.84 -6.03 14.17
CA ILE A 2 -3.80 -6.16 13.13
C ILE A 2 -3.51 -4.75 12.61
N HIS A 3 -2.34 -4.21 12.93
CA HIS A 3 -1.87 -2.95 12.36
C HIS A 3 -0.96 -3.27 11.18
N ARG A 4 -1.28 -2.75 9.99
CA ARG A 4 -0.39 -2.86 8.82
C ARG A 4 -0.11 -1.46 8.30
N ILE A 5 1.13 -1.02 8.43
CA ILE A 5 1.60 0.26 7.92
C ILE A 5 2.09 -0.02 6.49
N SER A 6 1.28 0.31 5.49
CA SER A 6 1.73 0.31 4.09
C SER A 6 1.96 1.75 3.71
N ASN A 7 3.23 2.13 3.51
CA ASN A 7 3.69 3.40 2.92
C ASN A 7 2.69 4.59 3.12
N TRP A 8 2.96 5.42 4.13
CA TRP A 8 2.32 6.74 4.32
C TRP A 8 0.83 6.74 4.69
N HIS A 9 0.28 5.60 5.13
CA HIS A 9 -1.11 5.51 5.60
C HIS A 9 -1.24 4.49 6.75
N GLU A 10 -2.00 4.85 7.78
CA GLU A 10 -2.38 3.99 8.89
C GLU A 10 -3.84 3.55 8.76
N TRP A 11 -4.08 2.26 9.00
CA TRP A 11 -5.39 1.62 8.87
C TRP A 11 -5.71 0.84 10.15
N THR A 12 -6.94 0.96 10.64
CA THR A 12 -7.45 0.13 11.72
C THR A 12 -8.88 -0.36 11.46
N TRP A 13 -9.19 -1.51 12.04
CA TRP A 13 -10.42 -2.28 11.85
C TRP A 13 -10.95 -2.61 13.25
N PRO A 14 -11.90 -1.82 13.78
CA PRO A 14 -12.49 -2.09 15.08
C PRO A 14 -13.41 -3.31 14.96
N ASP A 15 -13.20 -4.29 15.83
CA ASP A 15 -14.06 -5.49 15.95
C ASP A 15 -15.21 -5.26 16.95
N GLU A 16 -15.05 -4.30 17.88
CA GLU A 16 -15.98 -4.05 18.97
C GLU A 16 -16.25 -2.54 19.14
N GLY A 17 -17.45 -2.20 19.64
CA GLY A 17 -17.90 -0.82 19.90
C GLY A 17 -18.74 -0.21 18.77
N ALA A 18 -19.00 1.09 18.86
CA ALA A 18 -19.86 1.81 17.90
C ALA A 18 -19.29 1.87 16.47
N GLU A 19 -17.99 1.62 16.31
CA GLU A 19 -17.27 1.61 15.04
C GLU A 19 -17.00 0.18 14.53
N ALA A 20 -17.61 -0.83 15.14
CA ALA A 20 -17.48 -2.22 14.72
C ALA A 20 -17.90 -2.38 13.24
N GLY A 21 -17.01 -2.96 12.44
CA GLY A 21 -17.23 -3.15 11.00
C GLY A 21 -16.89 -1.94 10.11
N TYR A 22 -16.45 -0.82 10.68
CA TYR A 22 -15.91 0.30 9.91
C TYR A 22 -14.43 0.09 9.60
N ILE A 23 -13.96 0.68 8.49
CA ILE A 23 -12.53 0.83 8.23
C ILE A 23 -12.16 2.26 8.57
N LEU A 24 -11.17 2.42 9.43
CA LEU A 24 -10.61 3.73 9.77
C LEU A 24 -9.26 3.86 9.05
N ALA A 25 -9.08 4.93 8.28
CA ALA A 25 -7.80 5.23 7.62
C ALA A 25 -7.35 6.66 7.92
N ARG A 26 -6.04 6.87 8.13
CA ARG A 26 -5.41 8.19 8.23
C ARG A 26 -4.06 8.20 7.50
N SER A 27 -3.60 9.36 7.07
CA SER A 27 -2.33 9.47 6.34
C SER A 27 -1.14 9.21 7.27
N LEU A 28 -1.06 9.86 8.43
CA LEU A 28 0.01 9.57 9.37
C LEU A 28 -0.56 9.41 10.78
N PRO A 29 0.09 8.61 11.64
CA PRO A 29 -0.09 8.79 13.05
C PRO A 29 0.15 10.26 13.37
N GLU A 30 -0.82 10.89 14.04
CA GLU A 30 -0.78 12.30 14.45
C GLU A 30 -1.01 13.36 13.35
N LEU A 31 -1.08 12.99 12.07
CA LEU A 31 -1.30 13.94 10.97
C LEU A 31 -2.59 13.61 10.20
N GLY A 32 -3.65 14.32 10.60
CA GLY A 32 -4.97 14.31 9.96
C GLY A 32 -6.03 13.49 10.71
N PRO A 33 -7.33 13.82 10.53
CA PRO A 33 -8.42 13.09 11.15
C PRO A 33 -8.58 11.70 10.54
N TRP A 34 -9.12 10.77 11.34
CA TRP A 34 -9.52 9.46 10.86
C TRP A 34 -10.66 9.57 9.84
N LYS A 35 -10.43 9.03 8.65
CA LYS A 35 -11.46 8.85 7.64
C LYS A 35 -12.16 7.52 7.88
N LYS A 36 -13.48 7.58 8.06
CA LYS A 36 -14.33 6.42 8.35
C LYS A 36 -14.97 5.92 7.08
N PHE A 37 -14.81 4.63 6.80
CA PHE A 37 -15.48 3.96 5.70
C PHE A 37 -16.49 2.99 6.29
N ALA A 38 -17.77 3.30 6.05
CA ALA A 38 -18.87 2.47 6.52
C ALA A 38 -18.92 1.13 5.76
N PRO A 39 -19.35 0.03 6.42
CA PRO A 39 -19.52 -1.27 5.79
C PRO A 39 -20.36 -1.17 4.50
N ALA A 40 -21.41 -0.35 4.49
CA ALA A 40 -22.27 -0.14 3.33
C ALA A 40 -21.52 0.38 2.08
N HIS A 41 -20.49 1.20 2.25
CA HIS A 41 -19.65 1.70 1.14
C HIS A 41 -18.73 0.61 0.58
N ILE A 42 -18.23 -0.27 1.46
CA ILE A 42 -17.30 -1.35 1.07
C ILE A 42 -18.07 -2.52 0.44
N THR A 43 -19.27 -2.81 0.93
CA THR A 43 -20.12 -3.91 0.44
C THR A 43 -20.41 -3.75 -1.05
N LYS A 44 -20.51 -2.50 -1.54
CA LYS A 44 -20.72 -2.21 -2.95
C LYS A 44 -19.52 -2.63 -3.82
N VAL A 45 -18.30 -2.38 -3.34
CA VAL A 45 -17.05 -2.78 -3.99
C VAL A 45 -16.91 -4.31 -4.06
N THR A 46 -17.26 -5.03 -2.97
CA THR A 46 -17.12 -6.49 -2.92
C THR A 46 -18.17 -7.23 -3.75
N LYS A 47 -19.37 -6.68 -3.92
CA LYS A 47 -20.43 -7.28 -4.75
C LYS A 47 -20.19 -7.09 -6.24
N GLU A 48 -19.64 -5.94 -6.64
CA GLU A 48 -19.37 -5.63 -8.04
C GLU A 48 -18.02 -6.19 -8.52
N HIS A 49 -17.08 -6.49 -7.60
CA HIS A 49 -15.76 -6.97 -7.94
C HIS A 49 -15.37 -8.22 -7.13
N ILE A 50 -15.29 -9.37 -7.81
CA ILE A 50 -14.60 -10.54 -7.27
C ILE A 50 -13.10 -10.22 -7.29
N PHE A 51 -12.55 -9.86 -6.13
CA PHE A 51 -11.10 -9.75 -5.94
C PHE A 51 -10.46 -11.13 -6.11
N LYS A 52 -10.21 -11.54 -7.35
CA LYS A 52 -9.35 -12.69 -7.61
C LYS A 52 -7.95 -12.27 -7.23
N LYS A 53 -7.41 -12.89 -6.17
CA LYS A 53 -5.98 -12.80 -5.84
C LYS A 53 -5.20 -13.11 -7.12
N PRO A 54 -4.46 -12.17 -7.72
CA PRO A 54 -3.62 -12.49 -8.86
C PRO A 54 -2.61 -13.53 -8.39
N ASN A 55 -2.49 -14.63 -9.12
CA ASN A 55 -1.39 -15.54 -8.89
C ASN A 55 -0.10 -14.76 -9.15
N PRO A 56 0.87 -14.78 -8.22
CA PRO A 56 2.13 -14.09 -8.44
C PRO A 56 2.77 -14.68 -9.71
N THR A 57 2.88 -13.87 -10.76
CA THR A 57 3.68 -14.21 -11.92
C THR A 57 5.13 -14.12 -11.48
N ILE A 58 5.73 -15.27 -11.17
CA ILE A 58 7.16 -15.37 -10.91
C ILE A 58 7.84 -15.11 -12.26
N SER A 59 8.36 -13.90 -12.45
CA SER A 59 9.28 -13.63 -13.55
C SER A 59 10.60 -14.32 -13.23
N GLU A 60 11.13 -15.10 -14.17
CA GLU A 60 12.49 -15.58 -14.05
C GLU A 60 13.45 -14.39 -14.08
N HIS A 61 14.43 -14.41 -13.19
CA HIS A 61 15.45 -13.37 -13.12
C HIS A 61 16.33 -13.46 -14.37
N THR A 62 16.20 -12.49 -15.28
CA THR A 62 17.10 -12.40 -16.43
C THR A 62 18.42 -11.77 -15.99
N GLN A 63 19.54 -12.45 -16.25
CA GLN A 63 20.85 -11.83 -16.06
C GLN A 63 21.00 -10.67 -17.06
N PRO A 64 21.33 -9.45 -16.60
CA PRO A 64 21.56 -8.34 -17.50
C PRO A 64 22.75 -8.65 -18.42
N THR A 65 22.51 -8.65 -19.74
CA THR A 65 23.54 -8.91 -20.76
C THR A 65 24.55 -7.77 -20.89
N LYS A 66 24.26 -6.61 -20.28
CA LYS A 66 25.10 -5.42 -20.35
C LYS A 66 25.53 -4.99 -18.95
N SER A 67 26.83 -4.81 -18.78
CA SER A 67 27.42 -4.15 -17.61
C SER A 67 26.97 -2.70 -17.60
N TRP A 68 26.38 -2.23 -16.50
CA TRP A 68 26.12 -0.81 -16.31
C TRP A 68 27.44 -0.12 -15.97
N THR A 69 28.18 0.34 -16.98
CA THR A 69 29.37 1.17 -16.77
C THR A 69 28.90 2.61 -16.55
N ILE A 70 28.87 3.05 -15.30
CA ILE A 70 28.68 4.48 -14.98
C ILE A 70 29.99 5.19 -15.35
N PRO A 71 29.98 6.18 -16.28
CA PRO A 71 31.18 6.93 -16.59
C PRO A 71 31.62 7.73 -15.35
N ALA A 72 32.90 7.67 -15.02
CA ALA A 72 33.46 8.46 -13.93
C ALA A 72 33.26 9.96 -14.23
N PRO A 73 32.86 10.78 -13.25
CA PRO A 73 32.75 12.22 -13.45
C PRO A 73 34.14 12.78 -13.77
N VAL A 74 34.27 13.44 -14.92
CA VAL A 74 35.47 14.20 -15.24
C VAL A 74 35.58 15.36 -14.25
N LEU A 75 36.63 15.34 -13.42
CA LEU A 75 36.96 16.48 -12.58
C LEU A 75 37.48 17.57 -13.52
N LEU A 76 36.65 18.57 -13.82
CA LEU A 76 37.10 19.78 -14.50
C LEU A 76 37.89 20.61 -13.48
N ASN A 77 39.20 20.42 -13.44
CA ASN A 77 40.11 21.25 -12.65
C ASN A 77 40.15 22.66 -13.24
N SER A 78 39.54 23.61 -12.51
CA SER A 78 39.61 25.06 -12.74
C SER A 78 40.87 25.68 -12.15
#